data_AF-A0A5S4FFQ0-F1
#
_entry.id   AF-A0A5S4FFQ0-F1
#
_cell.length_a   1.000
_cell.length_b   1.000
_cell.length_c   1.000
_cell.angle_alpha   90.00
_cell.angle_beta   90.00
_cell.angle_gamma   90.00
#
_symmetry.space_group_name_H-M   'P 1'
#
loop_
_entity.id
_entity.type
_entity.pdbx_description
1 polymer ?
#
loop_
_entity_poly.entity_id
_entity_poly.type
_entity_poly.pdbx_seq_one_letter_code
_entity_poly.pdbx_strand_id
1 'polypeptide(L)'
;MPQGRGGAHAPLLVRRDRPRPGGRPHGPGGRPRQLPEGPGQAPGRDRRRGDLGPQHPYGDPPAVRAGRRLPADGPRRALPRPGRRQGRHRSRREPGPLKVAALQAPLAGSAAGDLPEAIARCAREAVELLVLPECYFGGMPRDRSAAEAVAMASPYSGLASALRDCPPALTVVAGFTERAADGRLHSAAAVFRAGRPVGAVARKLFPREPVFSPGDDLPLHRHREHAFGVVICNDANFVEPSRLLALAGSEGGR
;
A
#
# COMPACT_ATOMS: atom_id res chain seq x y z
N MET A 1 9.22 -18.86 -35.15
CA MET A 1 9.79 -18.27 -33.92
C MET A 1 8.75 -17.35 -33.29
N PRO A 2 8.01 -17.77 -32.24
CA PRO A 2 6.96 -16.93 -31.66
C PRO A 2 7.55 -15.97 -30.62
N GLN A 3 7.19 -14.70 -30.75
CA GLN A 3 7.48 -13.63 -29.79
C GLN A 3 6.49 -13.73 -28.63
N GLY A 4 7.01 -13.91 -27.40
CA GLY A 4 6.21 -13.94 -26.18
C GLY A 4 5.69 -12.54 -25.82
N ARG A 5 4.38 -12.39 -25.74
CA ARG A 5 3.69 -11.22 -25.15
C ARG A 5 3.27 -11.57 -23.73
N GLY A 6 4.05 -11.12 -22.74
CA GLY A 6 3.62 -11.06 -21.34
C GLY A 6 3.12 -9.65 -21.03
N GLY A 7 1.79 -9.47 -20.99
CA GLY A 7 1.19 -8.23 -20.46
C GLY A 7 1.36 -8.20 -18.95
N ALA A 8 2.40 -7.54 -18.46
CA ALA A 8 2.62 -7.32 -17.05
C ALA A 8 1.75 -6.14 -16.58
N HIS A 9 0.78 -6.41 -15.70
CA HIS A 9 0.19 -5.36 -14.87
C HIS A 9 1.29 -4.86 -13.92
N ALA A 10 1.93 -3.76 -14.28
CA ALA A 10 2.94 -3.13 -13.46
C ALA A 10 2.26 -2.43 -12.27
N PRO A 11 2.70 -2.67 -11.02
CA PRO A 11 2.28 -1.83 -9.90
C PRO A 11 2.80 -0.41 -10.14
N LEU A 12 1.92 0.58 -9.99
CA LEU A 12 2.30 1.99 -10.07
C LEU A 12 3.07 2.38 -8.80
N LEU A 13 4.39 2.19 -8.84
CA LEU A 13 5.30 2.74 -7.84
C LEU A 13 5.63 4.19 -8.23
N VAL A 14 5.01 5.15 -7.55
CA VAL A 14 5.34 6.57 -7.73
C VAL A 14 6.66 6.86 -6.99
N ARG A 15 7.78 6.82 -7.70
CA ARG A 15 9.05 7.43 -7.27
C ARG A 15 9.19 8.80 -7.91
N ARG A 16 9.42 9.84 -7.11
CA ARG A 16 9.92 11.13 -7.62
C ARG A 16 11.45 11.11 -7.70
N ASP A 17 11.97 11.75 -8.73
CA ASP A 17 13.38 12.11 -8.84
C ASP A 17 13.80 12.98 -7.65
N ARG A 18 14.92 12.61 -7.03
CA ARG A 18 15.60 13.48 -6.07
C ARG A 18 16.18 14.67 -6.84
N PRO A 19 16.10 15.90 -6.31
CA PRO A 19 16.96 16.98 -6.79
C PRO A 19 18.42 16.53 -6.67
N ARG A 20 19.21 16.74 -7.73
CA ARG A 20 20.66 16.56 -7.67
C ARG A 20 21.20 17.42 -6.51
N PRO A 21 22.05 16.89 -5.62
CA PRO A 21 22.72 17.75 -4.66
C PRO A 21 23.54 18.78 -5.45
N GLY A 22 23.23 20.06 -5.24
CA GLY A 22 23.96 21.17 -5.83
C GLY A 22 25.44 21.05 -5.52
N GLY A 23 26.27 21.32 -6.52
CA GLY A 23 27.72 21.30 -6.40
C GLY A 23 28.17 22.20 -5.25
N ARG A 24 29.04 21.65 -4.39
CA ARG A 24 29.73 22.43 -3.37
C ARG A 24 30.68 23.41 -4.07
N PRO A 25 30.71 24.69 -3.71
CA PRO A 25 31.74 25.59 -4.19
C PRO A 25 33.09 25.20 -3.58
N HIS A 26 34.12 25.17 -4.43
CA HIS A 26 35.51 24.96 -4.05
C HIS A 26 36.04 26.19 -3.28
N GLY A 27 36.48 25.97 -2.04
CA GLY A 27 37.31 26.90 -1.26
C GLY A 27 38.71 26.30 -1.05
N PRO A 28 39.78 27.11 -1.01
CA PRO A 28 41.15 26.63 -1.14
C PRO A 28 41.76 26.22 0.22
N GLY A 29 42.63 25.20 0.20
CA GLY A 29 43.67 25.01 1.20
C GLY A 29 43.37 23.98 2.31
N GLY A 30 43.95 22.78 2.18
CA GLY A 30 44.04 21.79 3.26
C GLY A 30 44.77 20.53 2.81
N ARG A 31 45.99 20.32 3.33
CA ARG A 31 46.98 19.29 2.93
C ARG A 31 46.43 17.85 2.94
N PRO A 32 46.93 16.94 2.07
CA PRO A 32 46.52 15.55 2.05
C PRO A 32 47.05 14.80 3.29
N ARG A 33 46.15 14.15 4.03
CA ARG A 33 46.52 13.15 5.04
C ARG A 33 46.86 11.85 4.32
N GLN A 34 48.14 11.46 4.41
CA GLN A 34 48.65 10.16 3.99
C GLN A 34 48.02 9.05 4.85
N LEU A 35 47.51 8.01 4.20
CA LEU A 35 47.15 6.74 4.83
C LEU A 35 48.42 5.86 4.87
N PRO A 36 48.75 5.21 5.99
CA PRO A 36 49.83 4.24 6.00
C PRO A 36 49.37 2.90 5.40
N GLU A 37 50.12 2.42 4.42
CA GLU A 37 50.08 1.04 3.93
C GLU A 37 50.80 0.10 4.90
N GLY A 38 50.20 -1.06 5.16
CA GLY A 38 50.80 -2.13 5.95
C GLY A 38 50.00 -3.44 5.83
N PRO A 39 50.65 -4.61 5.92
CA PRO A 39 50.42 -5.74 5.01
C PRO A 39 49.58 -6.88 5.64
N GLY A 40 49.03 -7.75 4.79
CA GLY A 40 48.82 -9.16 5.15
C GLY A 40 47.42 -9.74 4.93
N GLN A 41 47.35 -10.63 3.93
CA GLN A 41 46.56 -11.86 3.90
C GLN A 41 45.03 -11.79 3.95
N ALA A 42 44.43 -12.10 2.80
CA ALA A 42 43.04 -12.55 2.71
C ALA A 42 42.83 -13.85 3.52
N PRO A 43 41.85 -13.93 4.42
CA PRO A 43 41.51 -15.20 5.04
C PRO A 43 40.80 -16.09 4.02
N GLY A 44 41.30 -17.34 3.93
CA GLY A 44 40.84 -18.37 3.01
C GLY A 44 39.37 -18.73 3.17
N ARG A 45 38.82 -19.31 2.09
CA ARG A 45 37.45 -19.85 2.04
C ARG A 45 37.28 -20.95 3.09
N ASP A 46 36.65 -20.61 4.21
CA ASP A 46 36.19 -21.62 5.15
C ASP A 46 35.01 -22.37 4.53
N ARG A 47 35.26 -23.63 4.16
CA ARG A 47 34.28 -24.57 3.62
C ARG A 47 33.57 -25.26 4.78
N ARG A 48 32.69 -24.54 5.48
CA ARG A 48 31.61 -25.12 6.28
C ARG A 48 30.34 -24.29 6.13
N ARG A 49 29.82 -24.20 4.90
CA ARG A 49 28.41 -23.87 4.65
C ARG A 49 27.59 -25.12 4.98
N GLY A 50 27.06 -25.19 6.19
CA GLY A 50 25.83 -25.94 6.42
C GLY A 50 24.70 -25.26 5.64
N ASP A 51 23.85 -26.07 5.02
CA ASP A 51 22.74 -25.68 4.15
C ASP A 51 21.66 -24.87 4.89
N LEU A 52 21.92 -23.60 5.13
CA LEU A 52 20.88 -22.63 5.45
C LEU A 52 20.47 -21.96 4.13
N GLY A 53 19.36 -22.43 3.57
CA GLY A 53 18.66 -21.72 2.49
C GLY A 53 18.37 -20.27 2.90
N PRO A 54 18.13 -19.37 1.94
CA PRO A 54 17.89 -17.96 2.22
C PRO A 54 16.67 -17.81 3.15
N GLN A 55 16.92 -17.43 4.41
CA GLN A 55 15.90 -17.14 5.40
C GLN A 55 15.40 -15.70 5.20
N HIS A 56 14.08 -15.52 5.09
CA HIS A 56 13.45 -14.20 5.04
C HIS A 56 13.79 -13.43 6.33
N PRO A 57 14.12 -12.13 6.28
CA PRO A 57 14.65 -11.37 7.43
C PRO A 57 13.72 -11.28 8.65
N TYR A 58 12.48 -11.79 8.55
CA TYR A 58 11.49 -11.85 9.63
C TYR A 58 10.94 -13.27 9.92
N GLY A 59 11.63 -14.34 9.47
CA GLY A 59 11.07 -15.70 9.54
C GLY A 59 9.91 -15.90 8.55
N ASP A 60 9.20 -17.02 8.66
CA ASP A 60 8.05 -17.32 7.80
C ASP A 60 6.96 -16.26 7.98
N PRO A 61 6.57 -15.53 6.92
CA PRO A 61 5.51 -14.53 7.03
C PRO A 61 4.19 -15.21 7.42
N PRO A 62 3.33 -14.55 8.23
CA PRO A 62 2.00 -15.06 8.52
C PRO A 62 1.25 -15.34 7.21
N ALA A 63 0.36 -16.33 7.22
CA ALA A 63 -0.43 -16.68 6.04
C ALA A 63 -1.32 -15.50 5.60
N VAL A 64 -0.80 -14.67 4.69
CA VAL A 64 -1.51 -13.51 4.14
C VAL A 64 -2.61 -14.00 3.22
N ARG A 65 -3.86 -13.61 3.51
CA ARG A 65 -5.00 -13.91 2.65
C ARG A 65 -5.10 -12.80 1.60
N ALA A 66 -5.30 -13.19 0.35
CA ALA A 66 -5.58 -12.24 -0.72
C ALA A 66 -7.06 -12.37 -1.10
N GLY A 67 -7.82 -11.28 -0.94
CA GLY A 67 -9.14 -11.12 -1.56
C GLY A 67 -10.29 -11.82 -0.85
N ARG A 68 -10.81 -11.23 0.24
CA ARG A 68 -12.15 -11.55 0.77
C ARG A 68 -13.23 -10.73 0.06
N ARG A 69 -14.12 -11.39 -0.70
CA ARG A 69 -15.45 -10.86 -1.06
C ARG A 69 -16.47 -11.38 -0.05
N LEU A 70 -17.43 -10.55 0.38
CA LEU A 70 -18.60 -11.02 1.13
C LEU A 70 -19.45 -11.94 0.22
N PRO A 71 -20.07 -13.02 0.75
CA PRO A 71 -20.82 -13.96 -0.06
C PRO A 71 -22.11 -13.33 -0.60
N ALA A 72 -22.42 -13.62 -1.87
CA ALA A 72 -23.74 -13.37 -2.44
C ALA A 72 -24.65 -14.56 -2.12
N ASP A 73 -25.82 -14.30 -1.53
CA ASP A 73 -26.88 -15.29 -1.35
C ASP A 73 -27.42 -15.77 -2.71
N GLY A 74 -27.40 -17.08 -2.95
CA GLY A 74 -28.04 -17.69 -4.12
C GLY A 74 -27.61 -19.13 -4.41
N PRO A 75 -28.52 -20.01 -4.87
CA PRO A 75 -28.26 -21.44 -4.97
C PRO A 75 -27.29 -21.78 -6.11
N ARG A 76 -26.41 -22.75 -5.87
CA ARG A 76 -25.42 -23.27 -6.82
C ARG A 76 -26.12 -23.97 -7.99
N ARG A 77 -26.09 -23.37 -9.18
CA ARG A 77 -26.47 -24.05 -10.44
C ARG A 77 -25.28 -24.84 -11.01
N ALA A 78 -25.56 -26.06 -11.46
CA ALA A 78 -24.59 -26.99 -12.03
C ALA A 78 -23.91 -26.44 -13.30
N LEU A 79 -22.61 -26.73 -13.45
CA LEU A 79 -21.78 -26.34 -14.59
C LEU A 79 -22.06 -27.23 -15.82
N PRO A 80 -22.30 -26.67 -17.02
CA PRO A 80 -22.33 -27.46 -18.25
C PRO A 80 -20.91 -27.78 -18.76
N ARG A 81 -20.78 -28.95 -19.40
CA ARG A 81 -19.55 -29.51 -20.01
C ARG A 81 -18.93 -28.59 -21.08
N PRO A 82 -17.60 -28.69 -21.33
CA PRO A 82 -16.88 -27.74 -22.18
C PRO A 82 -17.15 -28.00 -23.67
N GLY A 83 -18.06 -27.23 -24.26
CA GLY A 83 -18.15 -27.07 -25.72
C GLY A 83 -17.10 -26.08 -26.22
N ARG A 84 -16.42 -26.41 -27.32
CA ARG A 84 -15.46 -25.54 -28.02
C ARG A 84 -16.12 -24.23 -28.46
N ARG A 85 -16.05 -23.19 -27.63
CA ARG A 85 -16.38 -21.82 -28.03
C ARG A 85 -15.13 -21.17 -28.57
N GLN A 86 -15.12 -20.88 -29.88
CA GLN A 86 -14.20 -19.93 -30.47
C GLN A 86 -14.32 -18.62 -29.69
N GLY A 87 -13.32 -18.33 -28.87
CA GLY A 87 -13.28 -17.13 -28.06
C GLY A 87 -13.19 -15.93 -28.97
N ARG A 88 -14.31 -15.24 -29.19
CA ARG A 88 -14.26 -13.83 -29.60
C ARG A 88 -13.53 -13.11 -28.47
N HIS A 89 -12.24 -12.85 -28.66
CA HIS A 89 -11.51 -11.85 -27.90
C HIS A 89 -12.27 -10.53 -28.08
N ARG A 90 -13.21 -10.23 -27.18
CA ARG A 90 -13.59 -8.84 -26.95
C ARG A 90 -12.29 -8.17 -26.56
N SER A 91 -11.76 -7.33 -27.43
CA SER A 91 -10.66 -6.44 -27.07
C SER A 91 -11.09 -5.75 -25.77
N ARG A 92 -10.48 -6.12 -24.65
CA ARG A 92 -10.61 -5.33 -23.44
C ARG A 92 -10.06 -3.97 -23.83
N ARG A 93 -10.92 -2.95 -23.84
CA ARG A 93 -10.42 -1.58 -23.88
C ARG A 93 -9.51 -1.45 -22.67
N GLU A 94 -8.29 -0.99 -22.89
CA GLU A 94 -7.42 -0.59 -21.79
C GLU A 94 -8.21 0.40 -20.92
N PRO A 95 -8.19 0.25 -19.58
CA PRO A 95 -8.80 1.22 -18.70
C PRO A 95 -8.28 2.61 -19.04
N GLY A 96 -9.17 3.61 -19.03
CA GLY A 96 -8.75 5.01 -19.19
C GLY A 96 -7.77 5.45 -18.10
N PRO A 97 -7.10 6.60 -18.25
CA PRO A 97 -6.22 7.11 -17.20
C PRO A 97 -7.01 7.40 -15.91
N LEU A 98 -6.42 7.09 -14.75
CA LEU A 98 -6.94 7.44 -13.43
C LEU A 98 -6.13 8.61 -12.86
N LYS A 99 -6.78 9.73 -12.52
CA LYS A 99 -6.08 10.86 -11.89
C LYS A 99 -5.99 10.68 -10.37
N VAL A 100 -4.77 10.55 -9.86
CA VAL A 100 -4.49 10.30 -8.44
C VAL A 100 -3.75 11.49 -7.82
N ALA A 101 -4.13 11.87 -6.60
CA ALA A 101 -3.40 12.81 -5.76
C ALA A 101 -2.97 12.15 -4.45
N ALA A 102 -1.86 12.61 -3.88
CA ALA A 102 -1.41 12.22 -2.55
C ALA A 102 -1.31 13.47 -1.68
N LEU A 103 -1.95 13.47 -0.52
CA LEU A 103 -1.78 14.52 0.47
C LEU A 103 -0.48 14.27 1.24
N GLN A 104 0.42 15.24 1.25
CA GLN A 104 1.56 15.24 2.15
C GLN A 104 1.19 16.06 3.40
N ALA A 105 1.27 15.43 4.57
CA ALA A 105 0.99 16.08 5.84
C ALA A 105 2.03 15.66 6.91
N PRO A 106 2.21 16.45 7.98
CA PRO A 106 3.06 16.07 9.10
C PRO A 106 2.59 14.80 9.81
N LEU A 107 3.47 14.17 10.60
CA LEU A 107 3.13 12.99 11.40
C LEU A 107 2.03 13.24 12.43
N ALA A 108 1.78 14.49 12.82
CA ALA A 108 0.64 14.88 13.65
C ALA A 108 -0.72 14.65 12.95
N GLY A 109 -0.72 14.30 11.66
CA GLY A 109 -1.92 13.88 10.93
C GLY A 109 -2.92 15.01 10.74
N SER A 110 -4.20 14.68 10.88
CA SER A 110 -5.35 15.55 10.61
C SER A 110 -5.40 16.80 11.49
N ALA A 111 -4.74 16.80 12.64
CA ALA A 111 -4.62 18.00 13.48
C ALA A 111 -3.71 19.07 12.85
N ALA A 112 -2.79 18.68 11.97
CA ALA A 112 -1.82 19.56 11.32
C ALA A 112 -1.96 19.58 9.78
N GLY A 113 -2.88 18.80 9.22
CA GLY A 113 -3.16 18.72 7.79
C GLY A 113 -4.42 19.49 7.40
N ASP A 114 -4.45 20.00 6.17
CA ASP A 114 -5.62 20.67 5.61
C ASP A 114 -6.34 19.74 4.62
N LEU A 115 -7.14 18.82 5.17
CA LEU A 115 -7.95 17.89 4.38
C LEU A 115 -9.05 18.61 3.57
N PRO A 116 -9.79 19.60 4.11
CA PRO A 116 -10.78 20.35 3.33
C PRO A 116 -10.20 21.00 2.08
N GLU A 117 -9.06 21.70 2.18
CA GLU A 117 -8.41 22.32 1.01
C GLU A 117 -7.92 21.25 0.03
N ALA A 118 -7.36 20.15 0.53
CA ALA A 118 -6.94 19.04 -0.33
C ALA A 118 -8.12 18.45 -1.14
N ILE A 119 -9.28 18.28 -0.51
CA ILE A 119 -10.52 17.80 -1.16
C ILE A 119 -11.01 18.84 -2.17
N ALA A 120 -11.03 20.13 -1.81
CA ALA A 120 -11.46 21.21 -2.69
C ALA A 120 -10.57 21.29 -3.95
N ARG A 121 -9.24 21.19 -3.78
CA ARG A 121 -8.30 21.08 -4.91
C ARG A 121 -8.56 19.85 -5.77
N CYS A 122 -8.79 18.69 -5.16
CA CYS A 122 -9.13 17.47 -5.90
C CYS A 122 -10.38 17.65 -6.76
N ALA A 123 -11.41 18.33 -6.24
CA ALA A 123 -12.63 18.65 -7.00
C ALA A 123 -12.32 19.55 -8.21
N ARG A 124 -11.58 20.66 -8.01
CA ARG A 124 -11.21 21.60 -9.08
C ARG A 124 -10.37 20.93 -10.18
N GLU A 125 -9.52 20.00 -9.78
CA GLU A 125 -8.59 19.32 -10.69
C GLU A 125 -9.13 18.01 -11.26
N ALA A 126 -10.37 17.63 -10.96
CA ALA A 126 -10.96 16.35 -11.36
C ALA A 126 -10.10 15.14 -10.96
N VAL A 127 -9.52 15.16 -9.76
CA VAL A 127 -8.85 14.01 -9.15
C VAL A 127 -9.91 12.96 -8.76
N GLU A 128 -9.62 11.70 -9.05
CA GLU A 128 -10.54 10.59 -8.82
C GLU A 128 -10.17 9.76 -7.59
N LEU A 129 -8.89 9.76 -7.21
CA LEU A 129 -8.37 9.06 -6.04
C LEU A 129 -7.43 9.96 -5.23
N LEU A 130 -7.77 10.25 -3.98
CA LEU A 130 -6.93 10.94 -3.01
C LEU A 130 -6.37 9.94 -2.00
N VAL A 131 -5.04 9.88 -1.87
CA VAL A 131 -4.36 9.03 -0.88
C VAL A 131 -3.87 9.89 0.27
N LEU A 132 -4.31 9.56 1.48
CA LEU A 132 -3.86 10.21 2.72
C LEU A 132 -2.68 9.44 3.33
N PRO A 133 -1.83 10.10 4.13
CA PRO A 133 -0.74 9.44 4.84
C PRO A 133 -1.20 8.31 5.77
N GLU A 134 -0.26 7.41 6.11
CA GLU A 134 -0.42 6.44 7.18
C GLU A 134 -0.80 7.15 8.50
N CYS A 135 -1.77 6.59 9.24
CA CYS A 135 -2.28 7.15 10.50
C CYS A 135 -2.69 8.63 10.39
N TYR A 136 -3.08 9.13 9.22
CA TYR A 136 -3.48 10.52 9.03
C TYR A 136 -4.54 10.95 10.05
N PHE A 137 -5.59 10.15 10.24
CA PHE A 137 -6.56 10.41 11.29
C PHE A 137 -6.02 9.96 12.65
N GLY A 138 -5.78 10.93 13.53
CA GLY A 138 -5.19 10.71 14.87
C GLY A 138 -3.68 10.96 14.93
N GLY A 139 -2.97 10.94 13.80
CA GLY A 139 -1.53 11.07 13.73
C GLY A 139 -0.79 9.77 14.08
N MET A 140 0.49 9.72 13.73
CA MET A 140 1.37 8.59 14.05
C MET A 140 1.61 8.53 15.56
N PRO A 141 1.18 7.47 16.27
CA PRO A 141 1.33 7.38 17.71
C PRO A 141 2.80 7.15 18.11
N ARG A 142 3.22 7.79 19.21
CA ARG A 142 4.56 7.61 19.78
C ARG A 142 4.69 6.37 20.66
N ASP A 143 3.59 5.98 21.31
CA ASP A 143 3.53 4.87 22.24
C ASP A 143 2.13 4.24 22.24
N ARG A 144 1.94 3.20 23.06
CA ARG A 144 0.66 2.48 23.18
C ARG A 144 -0.47 3.35 23.70
N SER A 145 -0.23 4.19 24.69
CA SER A 145 -1.27 5.06 25.26
C SER A 145 -1.77 6.06 24.21
N ALA A 146 -0.85 6.69 23.48
CA ALA A 146 -1.16 7.59 22.39
C ALA A 146 -1.94 6.89 21.27
N ALA A 147 -1.57 5.65 20.91
CA ALA A 147 -2.30 4.88 19.91
C ALA A 147 -3.71 4.54 20.39
N GLU A 148 -3.87 4.11 21.64
CA GLU A 148 -5.15 3.77 22.21
C GLU A 148 -6.13 4.94 22.26
N ALA A 149 -5.63 6.15 22.52
CA ALA A 149 -6.40 7.38 22.59
C ALA A 149 -6.99 7.82 21.24
N VAL A 150 -6.31 7.48 20.14
CA VAL A 150 -6.74 7.85 18.77
C VAL A 150 -7.34 6.68 17.99
N ALA A 151 -7.30 5.46 18.55
CA ALA A 151 -7.74 4.26 17.87
C ALA A 151 -9.26 4.26 17.64
N MET A 152 -9.66 3.88 16.43
CA MET A 152 -11.06 3.79 16.03
C MET A 152 -11.46 2.33 15.88
N ALA A 153 -12.52 1.90 16.57
CA ALA A 153 -13.06 0.55 16.44
C ALA A 153 -13.70 0.30 15.06
N SER A 154 -14.12 1.37 14.40
CA SER A 154 -14.82 1.31 13.12
C SER A 154 -14.58 2.60 12.33
N PRO A 155 -14.22 2.53 11.03
CA PRO A 155 -14.05 3.72 10.21
C PRO A 155 -15.38 4.47 9.97
N TYR A 156 -16.52 3.82 10.23
CA TYR A 156 -17.86 4.35 9.93
C TYR A 156 -18.32 5.48 10.88
N SER A 157 -17.74 5.61 12.08
CA SER A 157 -18.16 6.64 13.04
C SER A 157 -17.31 7.91 12.93
N GLY A 158 -15.98 7.79 13.04
CA GLY A 158 -15.08 8.95 13.05
C GLY A 158 -14.76 9.50 11.66
N LEU A 159 -14.31 8.64 10.75
CA LEU A 159 -13.81 9.06 9.43
C LEU A 159 -14.94 9.48 8.49
N ALA A 160 -16.10 8.82 8.57
CA ALA A 160 -17.25 9.15 7.73
C ALA A 160 -17.75 10.58 7.93
N SER A 161 -17.62 11.13 9.14
CA SER A 161 -17.96 12.54 9.39
C SER A 161 -16.99 13.48 8.68
N ALA A 162 -15.68 13.23 8.81
CA ALA A 162 -14.63 14.06 8.19
C ALA A 162 -14.62 13.98 6.64
N LEU A 163 -15.18 12.92 6.08
CA LEU A 163 -15.21 12.68 4.62
C LEU A 163 -16.62 12.81 4.04
N ARG A 164 -17.61 13.26 4.83
CA ARG A 164 -19.02 13.33 4.42
C ARG A 164 -19.23 14.17 3.16
N ASP A 165 -18.53 15.30 3.08
CA ASP A 165 -18.67 16.28 2.01
C ASP A 165 -17.70 16.04 0.84
N CYS A 166 -17.03 14.89 0.81
CA CYS A 166 -16.22 14.51 -0.34
C CYS A 166 -17.08 14.43 -1.61
N PRO A 167 -16.61 14.98 -2.74
CA PRO A 167 -17.30 14.86 -4.02
C PRO A 167 -17.63 13.39 -4.34
N PRO A 168 -18.82 13.07 -4.89
CA PRO A 168 -19.22 11.68 -5.16
C PRO A 168 -18.26 10.91 -6.09
N ALA A 169 -17.55 11.62 -6.97
CA ALA A 169 -16.56 11.07 -7.88
C ALA A 169 -15.21 10.79 -7.21
N LEU A 170 -14.90 11.43 -6.07
CA LEU A 170 -13.63 11.28 -5.37
C LEU A 170 -13.66 10.03 -4.48
N THR A 171 -12.67 9.16 -4.66
CA THR A 171 -12.36 8.08 -3.73
C THR A 171 -11.22 8.52 -2.83
N VAL A 172 -11.31 8.23 -1.53
CA VAL A 172 -10.28 8.61 -0.55
C VAL A 172 -9.73 7.36 0.13
N VAL A 173 -8.42 7.19 0.13
CA VAL A 173 -7.74 6.17 0.96
C VAL A 173 -7.32 6.86 2.26
N ALA A 174 -8.00 6.52 3.35
CA ALA A 174 -7.87 7.16 4.65
C ALA A 174 -7.05 6.30 5.62
N GLY A 175 -5.83 6.73 5.95
CA GLY A 175 -4.99 6.10 6.97
C GLY A 175 -5.44 6.47 8.38
N PHE A 176 -5.53 5.49 9.28
CA PHE A 176 -5.96 5.66 10.66
C PHE A 176 -5.40 4.53 11.55
N THR A 177 -5.51 4.71 12.87
CA THR A 177 -5.24 3.62 13.83
C THR A 177 -6.54 2.85 14.08
N GLU A 178 -6.58 1.58 13.69
CA GLU A 178 -7.73 0.70 13.95
C GLU A 178 -7.57 0.01 15.32
N ARG A 179 -8.66 -0.07 16.07
CA ARG A 179 -8.81 -1.03 17.18
C ARG A 179 -9.68 -2.19 16.71
N ALA A 180 -9.08 -3.34 16.47
CA ALA A 180 -9.83 -4.54 16.06
C ALA A 180 -10.71 -5.07 17.21
N ALA A 181 -11.64 -5.97 16.87
CA ALA A 181 -12.58 -6.55 17.84
C ALA A 181 -11.89 -7.37 18.95
N ASP A 182 -10.70 -7.90 18.69
CA ASP A 182 -9.83 -8.59 19.66
C ASP A 182 -8.99 -7.62 20.52
N GLY A 183 -9.18 -6.31 20.35
CA GLY A 183 -8.46 -5.25 21.07
C GLY A 183 -7.07 -4.94 20.51
N ARG A 184 -6.61 -5.64 19.46
CA ARG A 184 -5.32 -5.33 18.82
C ARG A 184 -5.40 -4.01 18.05
N LEU A 185 -4.29 -3.28 18.06
CA LEU A 185 -4.15 -2.03 17.35
C LEU A 185 -3.44 -2.27 16.02
N HIS A 186 -3.96 -1.71 14.94
CA HIS A 186 -3.36 -1.82 13.61
C HIS A 186 -3.16 -0.44 13.00
N SER A 187 -2.04 -0.26 12.29
CA SER A 187 -1.94 0.78 11.28
C SER A 187 -2.77 0.33 10.09
N ALA A 188 -3.81 1.09 9.77
CA ALA A 188 -4.87 0.66 8.87
C ALA A 188 -5.22 1.75 7.85
N ALA A 189 -5.83 1.32 6.75
CA ALA A 189 -6.37 2.19 5.73
C ALA A 189 -7.78 1.73 5.32
N ALA A 190 -8.72 2.67 5.35
CA ALA A 190 -10.08 2.46 4.85
C ALA A 190 -10.28 3.25 3.55
N VAL A 191 -10.99 2.66 2.60
CA VAL A 191 -11.33 3.35 1.34
C VAL A 191 -12.72 3.94 1.45
N PHE A 192 -12.88 5.21 1.10
CA PHE A 192 -14.15 5.94 1.12
C PHE A 192 -14.57 6.34 -0.29
N ARG A 193 -15.87 6.29 -0.57
CA ARG A 193 -16.48 6.81 -1.79
C ARG A 193 -17.82 7.47 -1.43
N ALA A 194 -18.04 8.69 -1.92
CA ALA A 194 -19.23 9.49 -1.59
C ALA A 194 -19.49 9.55 -0.06
N GLY A 195 -18.42 9.79 0.71
CA GLY A 195 -18.47 9.88 2.18
C GLY A 195 -18.74 8.59 2.93
N ARG A 196 -18.78 7.43 2.26
CA ARG A 196 -19.03 6.13 2.90
C ARG A 196 -17.83 5.20 2.71
N PRO A 197 -17.42 4.45 3.73
CA PRO A 197 -16.37 3.45 3.56
C PRO A 197 -16.88 2.30 2.67
N VAL A 198 -16.00 1.78 1.83
CA VAL A 198 -16.27 0.72 0.85
C VAL A 198 -15.22 -0.37 0.91
N GLY A 199 -15.68 -1.63 0.87
CA GLY A 199 -14.81 -2.79 0.99
C GLY A 199 -14.28 -3.01 2.40
N ALA A 200 -13.27 -3.88 2.52
CA ALA A 200 -12.64 -4.21 3.79
C ALA A 200 -11.50 -3.24 4.12
N VAL A 201 -11.17 -3.10 5.40
CA VAL A 201 -10.02 -2.31 5.86
C VAL A 201 -8.72 -3.05 5.53
N ALA A 202 -7.75 -2.34 4.95
CA ALA A 202 -6.40 -2.84 4.77
C ALA A 202 -5.57 -2.59 6.04
N ARG A 203 -4.82 -3.59 6.50
CA ARG A 203 -3.96 -3.49 7.69
C ARG A 203 -2.51 -3.71 7.28
N LYS A 204 -1.60 -2.92 7.85
CA LYS A 204 -0.15 -3.02 7.60
C LYS A 204 0.34 -4.41 7.97
N LEU A 205 1.00 -5.10 7.03
CA LEU A 205 1.46 -6.47 7.23
C LEU A 205 2.77 -6.53 8.02
N PHE A 206 3.65 -5.57 7.79
CA PHE A 206 4.98 -5.51 8.38
C PHE A 206 5.18 -4.21 9.17
N PRO A 207 4.48 -4.01 10.30
CA PRO A 207 4.68 -2.82 11.14
C PRO A 207 6.10 -2.80 11.72
N ARG A 208 6.71 -1.61 11.78
CA ARG A 208 7.97 -1.37 12.52
C ARG A 208 7.71 -0.79 13.90
N GLU A 209 6.55 -0.17 14.05
CA GLU A 209 6.12 0.49 15.26
C GLU A 209 5.60 -0.58 16.24
N PRO A 210 6.19 -0.73 17.44
CA PRO A 210 5.90 -1.85 18.35
C PRO A 210 4.47 -1.84 18.90
N VAL A 211 3.78 -0.71 18.78
CA VAL A 211 2.38 -0.56 19.17
C VAL A 211 1.42 -1.29 18.23
N PHE A 212 1.80 -1.49 16.97
CA PHE A 212 0.93 -2.09 15.97
C PHE A 212 1.14 -3.58 15.85
N SER A 213 0.02 -4.28 15.80
CA SER A 213 -0.07 -5.67 15.42
C SER A 213 -0.03 -5.82 13.89
N PRO A 214 0.68 -6.84 13.37
CA PRO A 214 0.60 -7.21 11.96
C PRO A 214 -0.84 -7.51 11.54
N GLY A 215 -1.22 -7.04 10.35
CA GLY A 215 -2.39 -7.51 9.62
C GLY A 215 -2.14 -8.86 8.94
N ASP A 216 -3.18 -9.41 8.32
CA ASP A 216 -3.17 -10.74 7.69
C ASP A 216 -3.97 -10.82 6.37
N ASP A 217 -4.45 -9.67 5.85
CA ASP A 217 -5.26 -9.62 4.63
C ASP A 217 -4.85 -8.43 3.74
N LEU A 218 -5.02 -8.58 2.43
CA LEU A 218 -4.77 -7.57 1.40
C LEU A 218 -6.03 -7.39 0.55
N PRO A 219 -6.99 -6.57 1.00
CA PRO A 219 -8.25 -6.39 0.29
C PRO A 219 -8.04 -5.65 -1.03
N LEU A 220 -8.80 -6.07 -2.04
CA LEU A 220 -8.90 -5.37 -3.31
C LEU A 220 -10.12 -4.45 -3.32
N HIS A 221 -9.89 -3.24 -3.78
CA HIS A 221 -10.89 -2.21 -4.00
C HIS A 221 -11.05 -1.94 -5.49
N ARG A 222 -12.17 -1.32 -5.87
CA ARG A 222 -12.42 -0.92 -7.25
C ARG A 222 -12.80 0.55 -7.33
N HIS A 223 -12.24 1.20 -8.32
CA HIS A 223 -12.65 2.52 -8.78
C HIS A 223 -12.81 2.47 -10.30
N ARG A 224 -14.05 2.58 -10.79
CA ARG A 224 -14.38 2.39 -12.23
C ARG A 224 -13.85 1.03 -12.71
N GLU A 225 -13.03 1.00 -13.75
CA GLU A 225 -12.43 -0.24 -14.29
C GLU A 225 -11.11 -0.63 -13.61
N HIS A 226 -10.61 0.19 -12.67
CA HIS A 226 -9.36 -0.08 -11.96
C HIS A 226 -9.62 -0.88 -10.69
N ALA A 227 -8.86 -1.96 -10.52
CA ALA A 227 -8.70 -2.64 -9.24
C ALA A 227 -7.40 -2.18 -8.58
N PHE A 228 -7.42 -1.94 -7.28
CA PHE A 228 -6.24 -1.56 -6.51
C PHE A 228 -6.29 -2.14 -5.10
N GLY A 229 -5.12 -2.37 -4.51
CA GLY A 229 -4.99 -2.64 -3.08
C GLY A 229 -4.20 -1.53 -2.39
N VAL A 230 -4.15 -1.58 -1.06
CA VAL A 230 -3.41 -0.60 -0.25
C VAL A 230 -2.23 -1.30 0.42
N VAL A 231 -1.03 -0.77 0.20
CA VAL A 231 0.23 -1.22 0.80
C VAL A 231 0.72 -0.08 1.69
N ILE A 232 0.98 -0.34 2.98
CA ILE A 232 1.18 0.73 3.97
C ILE A 232 2.66 0.82 4.35
N CYS A 233 3.30 1.93 3.96
CA CYS A 233 4.63 2.34 4.42
C CYS A 233 5.67 1.21 4.32
N ASN A 234 6.07 0.62 5.46
CA ASN A 234 7.10 -0.43 5.50
C ASN A 234 6.75 -1.68 4.68
N ASP A 235 5.46 -1.93 4.41
CA ASP A 235 5.05 -3.01 3.52
C ASP A 235 5.66 -2.89 2.12
N ALA A 236 5.93 -1.66 1.64
CA ALA A 236 6.52 -1.41 0.33
C ALA A 236 7.99 -1.85 0.22
N ASN A 237 8.66 -2.17 1.33
CA ASN A 237 10.00 -2.75 1.33
C ASN A 237 9.99 -4.26 1.05
N PHE A 238 8.80 -4.87 0.96
CA PHE A 238 8.58 -6.29 0.70
C PHE A 238 7.87 -6.45 -0.64
N VAL A 239 8.24 -7.47 -1.40
CA VAL A 239 7.66 -7.71 -2.73
C VAL A 239 6.31 -8.40 -2.64
N GLU A 240 6.11 -9.16 -1.57
CA GLU A 240 4.99 -10.06 -1.30
C GLU A 240 3.64 -9.32 -1.34
N PRO A 241 3.44 -8.17 -0.66
CA PRO A 241 2.15 -7.48 -0.69
C PRO A 241 1.76 -7.04 -2.11
N SER A 242 2.69 -6.42 -2.82
CA SER A 242 2.49 -5.96 -4.20
C SER A 242 2.25 -7.13 -5.16
N ARG A 243 2.98 -8.24 -4.99
CA ARG A 243 2.84 -9.47 -5.78
C ARG A 243 1.47 -10.10 -5.58
N LEU A 244 1.03 -10.28 -4.34
CA LEU A 244 -0.26 -10.89 -4.00
C LEU A 244 -1.42 -10.05 -4.53
N LEU A 245 -1.35 -8.73 -4.38
CA LEU A 245 -2.36 -7.81 -4.92
C LEU A 245 -2.44 -7.87 -6.45
N ALA A 246 -1.29 -7.91 -7.14
CA ALA A 246 -1.25 -8.03 -8.60
C ALA A 246 -1.86 -9.35 -9.10
N LEU A 247 -1.56 -10.46 -8.43
CA LEU A 247 -2.14 -11.77 -8.74
C LEU A 247 -3.66 -11.76 -8.53
N ALA A 248 -4.12 -11.32 -7.37
CA ALA A 248 -5.55 -11.26 -7.05
C ALA A 248 -6.32 -10.34 -8.02
N GLY A 249 -5.71 -9.23 -8.44
CA GLY A 249 -6.29 -8.31 -9.44
C GLY A 249 -6.41 -8.94 -10.84
N SER A 250 -5.49 -9.83 -11.20
CA SER A 250 -5.49 -10.54 -12.49
C SER A 250 -6.55 -11.66 -12.55
N GLU A 251 -6.79 -12.34 -11.42
CA GLU A 251 -7.78 -13.42 -11.32
C GLU A 251 -9.23 -12.88 -11.25
N GLY A 252 -9.42 -11.71 -10.65
CA GLY A 252 -10.72 -11.05 -10.47
C GLY A 252 -11.30 -10.33 -11.69
N GLY A 253 -10.78 -10.58 -12.89
CA GLY A 253 -11.26 -10.00 -14.14
C GLY A 253 -12.50 -10.67 -14.75
N ARG A 254 -13.24 -11.49 -14.00
CA ARG A 254 -14.49 -12.13 -14.46
C ARG A 254 -15.70 -11.57 -13.75
#